data_AF-A0A1R3J801-F1
#
_entry.id   AF-A0A1R3J801-F1
#
_cell.length_a   1.000
_cell.length_b   1.000
_cell.length_c   1.000
_cell.angle_alpha   90.00
_cell.angle_beta   90.00
_cell.angle_gamma   90.00
#
_symmetry.space_group_name_H-M   'P 1'
#
loop_
_entity.id
_entity.type
_entity.pdbx_description
1 polymer ?
#
loop_
_entity_poly.entity_id
_entity_poly.type
_entity_poly.pdbx_seq_one_letter_code
_entity_poly.pdbx_strand_id
1 'polypeptide(L)'
;MCRIIDKLPPGATKLSRAFAAASLYYNYSRAESCFEIEHEVDAHGLHGWEWQSCTEMVMPMTCSKESMFPPSGFDYEEFSEQCQMKYGVLPRPHWITTEFGGQDPWSRGGVLKNISASIIAIVTEKGLANLSVTDCGSNDPDLKQEMEKQFVDLLTEELKLQEAVSAEHARHMNITFGEAKRVASQYQREAEKCIAATETCEGAREQAEAFLIKERKLTTLWEQRARQMGWEGE
;
A
#
# COMPACT_ATOMS: atom_id res chain seq x y z
N MET A 1 1.70 -35.80 17.59
CA MET A 1 1.82 -35.39 19.00
C MET A 1 0.86 -36.15 19.93
N CYS A 2 -0.47 -36.04 19.81
CA CYS A 2 -1.42 -36.70 20.73
C CYS A 2 -1.21 -38.22 20.86
N ARG A 3 -0.96 -38.92 19.75
CA ARG A 3 -0.62 -40.36 19.78
C ARG A 3 0.59 -40.70 20.66
N ILE A 4 1.57 -39.80 20.81
CA ILE A 4 2.73 -40.01 21.68
C ILE A 4 2.32 -39.88 23.14
N ILE A 5 1.51 -38.86 23.46
CA ILE A 5 0.96 -38.62 24.79
C ILE A 5 0.14 -39.83 25.25
N ASP A 6 -0.75 -40.34 24.38
CA ASP A 6 -1.69 -41.41 24.73
C ASP A 6 -1.01 -42.78 24.89
N LYS A 7 0.05 -43.04 24.12
CA LYS A 7 0.78 -44.32 24.14
C LYS A 7 1.68 -44.51 25.35
N LEU A 8 1.94 -43.47 26.14
CA LEU A 8 2.76 -43.58 27.35
C LEU A 8 2.03 -44.36 28.45
N PRO A 9 2.75 -45.18 29.24
CA PRO A 9 2.15 -46.06 30.23
C PRO A 9 1.32 -45.28 31.26
N PRO A 10 0.29 -45.89 31.88
CA PRO A 10 -0.61 -45.21 32.81
C PRO A 10 0.08 -44.56 34.02
N GLY A 11 1.26 -45.06 34.42
CA GLY A 11 2.07 -44.48 35.50
C GLY A 11 2.98 -43.30 35.09
N ALA A 12 3.00 -42.92 33.81
CA ALA A 12 3.81 -41.81 33.32
C ALA A 12 3.25 -40.45 33.79
N THR A 13 4.12 -39.60 34.34
CA THR A 13 3.75 -38.26 34.81
C THR A 13 3.31 -37.36 33.67
N LYS A 14 2.48 -36.35 33.96
CA LYS A 14 2.06 -35.35 32.97
C LYS A 14 3.26 -34.68 32.30
N LEU A 15 4.33 -34.40 33.05
CA LEU A 15 5.56 -33.81 32.54
C LEU A 15 6.26 -34.73 31.53
N SER A 16 6.37 -36.03 31.82
CA SER A 16 6.98 -36.98 30.88
C SER A 16 6.20 -37.11 29.57
N ARG A 17 4.87 -37.01 29.65
CA ARG A 17 3.99 -36.99 28.47
C ARG A 17 4.19 -35.71 27.64
N ALA A 18 4.22 -34.55 28.28
CA ALA A 18 4.48 -33.28 27.62
C ALA A 18 5.87 -33.24 26.99
N PHE A 19 6.90 -33.71 27.70
CA PHE A 19 8.27 -33.78 27.19
C PHE A 19 8.37 -34.67 25.95
N ALA A 20 7.82 -35.88 25.98
CA ALA A 20 7.82 -36.78 24.82
C ALA A 20 7.07 -36.20 23.62
N ALA A 21 6.01 -35.43 23.88
CA ALA A 21 5.26 -34.73 22.86
C ALA A 21 6.08 -33.59 22.23
N ALA A 22 6.77 -32.79 23.04
CA ALA A 22 7.65 -31.70 22.61
C ALA A 22 8.87 -32.21 21.85
N SER A 23 9.42 -33.38 22.20
CA SER A 23 10.52 -34.03 21.47
C SER A 23 10.22 -34.27 19.99
N LEU A 24 8.95 -34.41 19.62
CA LEU A 24 8.56 -34.54 18.21
C LEU A 24 8.96 -33.31 17.39
N TYR A 25 8.91 -32.13 18.00
CA TYR A 25 9.24 -30.86 17.34
C TYR A 25 10.72 -30.49 17.57
N TYR A 26 11.15 -30.43 18.83
CA TYR A 26 12.49 -29.95 19.18
C TYR A 26 13.60 -30.98 18.97
N ASN A 27 13.28 -32.27 18.83
CA ASN A 27 14.29 -33.32 18.68
C ASN A 27 13.80 -34.48 17.80
N TYR A 28 13.19 -34.13 16.66
CA TYR A 28 12.73 -35.14 15.69
C TYR A 28 13.88 -36.00 15.17
N SER A 29 15.03 -35.38 14.90
CA SER A 29 16.27 -36.01 14.42
C SER A 29 16.96 -36.88 15.47
N ARG A 30 16.57 -36.77 16.75
CA ARG A 30 17.19 -37.46 17.91
C ARG A 30 18.66 -37.09 18.14
N ALA A 31 19.09 -35.93 17.67
CA ALA A 31 20.45 -35.44 17.85
C ALA A 31 20.65 -34.72 19.19
N GLU A 32 19.59 -34.12 19.76
CA GLU A 32 19.69 -33.28 20.95
C GLU A 32 19.53 -34.08 22.24
N SER A 33 20.36 -33.80 23.24
CA SER A 33 20.27 -34.43 24.57
C SER A 33 19.39 -33.66 25.56
N CYS A 34 19.18 -32.37 25.34
CA CYS A 34 18.37 -31.48 26.17
C CYS A 34 17.72 -30.38 25.32
N PHE A 35 16.66 -29.74 25.83
CA PHE A 35 16.06 -28.57 25.17
C PHE A 35 16.59 -27.31 25.83
N GLU A 36 17.27 -26.47 25.06
CA GLU A 36 17.62 -25.11 25.45
C GLU A 36 16.39 -24.23 25.20
N ILE A 37 15.73 -23.81 26.27
CA ILE A 37 14.48 -23.02 26.22
C ILE A 37 14.78 -21.51 26.38
N GLU A 38 15.92 -21.18 26.99
CA GLU A 38 16.35 -19.82 27.27
C GLU A 38 17.65 -19.56 26.51
N HIS A 39 17.71 -18.44 25.79
CA HIS A 39 18.76 -18.07 24.81
C HIS A 39 18.63 -18.71 23.43
N GLU A 40 17.47 -18.55 22.79
CA GLU A 40 17.41 -18.71 21.34
C GLU A 40 18.27 -17.64 20.66
N VAL A 41 19.40 -18.06 20.09
CA VAL A 41 19.98 -17.33 18.97
C VAL A 41 18.91 -17.35 17.90
N ASP A 42 18.32 -16.19 17.60
CA ASP A 42 17.26 -16.03 16.60
C ASP A 42 17.78 -16.39 15.20
N ALA A 43 17.91 -17.68 14.94
CA ALA A 43 18.34 -18.25 13.68
C ALA A 43 17.31 -17.98 12.56
N HIS A 44 16.11 -17.53 12.95
CA HIS A 44 14.98 -17.29 12.08
C HIS A 44 14.85 -15.81 11.65
N GLY A 45 15.65 -14.89 12.24
CA GLY A 45 15.61 -13.47 11.89
C GLY A 45 14.32 -12.76 12.30
N LEU A 46 13.66 -13.23 13.35
CA LEU A 46 12.43 -12.70 13.94
C LEU A 46 12.58 -11.28 14.54
N HIS A 47 13.79 -10.72 14.69
CA HIS A 47 13.98 -9.33 15.11
C HIS A 47 13.13 -8.31 14.32
N GLY A 48 12.93 -8.54 13.01
CA GLY A 48 12.08 -7.68 12.18
C GLY A 48 10.60 -7.76 12.56
N TRP A 49 10.15 -8.94 13.00
CA TRP A 49 8.77 -9.16 13.44
C TRP A 49 8.47 -8.45 14.76
N GLU A 50 9.41 -8.46 15.70
CA GLU A 50 9.27 -7.72 16.96
C GLU A 50 9.15 -6.21 16.73
N TRP A 51 9.90 -5.67 15.76
CA TRP A 51 9.75 -4.27 15.37
C TRP A 51 8.38 -3.99 14.74
N GLN A 52 7.91 -4.88 13.85
CA GLN A 52 6.59 -4.75 13.23
C GLN A 52 5.47 -4.78 14.28
N SER A 53 5.53 -5.67 15.27
CA SER A 53 4.54 -5.75 16.33
C SER A 53 4.57 -4.54 17.28
N CYS A 54 5.76 -4.00 17.54
CA CYS A 54 5.95 -2.79 18.33
C CYS A 54 5.56 -1.49 17.62
N THR A 55 5.22 -1.52 16.32
CA THR A 55 4.88 -0.33 15.54
C THR A 55 3.44 -0.37 15.03
N GLU A 56 3.10 -1.35 14.19
CA GLU A 56 1.84 -1.38 13.44
C GLU A 56 1.05 -2.68 13.66
N MET A 57 1.71 -3.83 13.74
CA MET A 57 1.09 -5.14 13.90
C MET A 57 0.84 -5.50 15.38
N VAL A 58 0.18 -4.60 16.11
CA VAL A 58 -0.18 -4.84 17.51
C VAL A 58 -1.24 -5.94 17.56
N MET A 59 -0.82 -7.16 17.85
CA MET A 59 -1.66 -8.37 17.87
C MET A 59 -1.86 -8.87 19.31
N PRO A 60 -2.94 -8.43 19.96
CA PRO A 60 -3.29 -8.80 21.33
C PRO A 60 -3.71 -10.28 21.41
N MET A 61 -2.80 -11.12 21.91
CA MET A 61 -3.06 -12.54 22.14
C MET A 61 -3.47 -12.78 23.60
N THR A 62 -4.54 -13.54 23.81
CA THR A 62 -5.01 -13.91 25.15
C THR A 62 -5.27 -15.42 25.24
N CYS A 63 -4.99 -16.00 26.40
CA CYS A 63 -5.35 -17.38 26.70
C CYS A 63 -6.52 -17.40 27.68
N SER A 64 -7.63 -18.00 27.27
CA SER A 64 -8.83 -18.11 28.10
C SER A 64 -8.78 -19.34 29.03
N LYS A 65 -9.70 -19.38 30.01
CA LYS A 65 -9.82 -20.52 30.94
C LYS A 65 -10.36 -21.79 30.28
N GLU A 66 -11.02 -21.64 29.14
CA GLU A 66 -11.51 -22.74 28.30
C GLU A 66 -10.39 -23.37 27.46
N SER A 67 -9.22 -22.72 27.39
CA SER A 67 -8.03 -23.26 26.72
C SER A 67 -7.31 -24.29 27.59
N MET A 68 -6.44 -25.09 26.97
CA MET A 68 -5.57 -26.03 27.70
C MET A 68 -4.35 -25.36 28.34
N PHE A 69 -4.22 -24.03 28.23
CA PHE A 69 -3.10 -23.26 28.74
C PHE A 69 -3.51 -22.44 29.98
N PRO A 70 -2.55 -22.05 30.83
CA PRO A 70 -2.81 -21.10 31.90
C PRO A 70 -3.42 -19.81 31.34
N PRO A 71 -4.42 -19.22 32.01
CA PRO A 71 -5.05 -18.01 31.52
C PRO A 71 -4.05 -16.85 31.54
N SER A 72 -3.95 -16.14 30.42
CA SER A 72 -3.09 -14.97 30.25
C SER A 72 -3.85 -13.88 29.51
N GLY A 73 -3.73 -12.64 29.99
CA GLY A 73 -4.30 -11.46 29.35
C GLY A 73 -3.26 -10.72 28.52
N PHE A 74 -3.73 -9.82 27.67
CA PHE A 74 -2.89 -8.84 26.98
C PHE A 74 -3.07 -7.48 27.66
N ASP A 75 -1.98 -6.91 28.14
CA ASP A 75 -1.92 -5.56 28.69
C ASP A 75 -1.19 -4.64 27.71
N TYR A 76 -1.88 -3.60 27.24
CA TYR A 76 -1.33 -2.66 26.27
C TYR A 76 -0.24 -1.77 26.90
N GLU A 77 -0.39 -1.36 28.15
CA GLU A 77 0.57 -0.46 28.80
C GLU A 77 1.91 -1.18 28.98
N GLU A 78 1.88 -2.43 29.49
CA GLU A 78 3.07 -3.25 29.61
C GLU A 78 3.74 -3.48 28.24
N PHE A 79 2.94 -3.80 27.22
CA PHE A 79 3.45 -3.98 25.86
C PHE A 79 4.10 -2.70 25.30
N SER A 80 3.46 -1.55 25.51
CA SER A 80 3.94 -0.25 25.06
C SER A 80 5.26 0.14 25.76
N GLU A 81 5.37 -0.08 27.07
CA GLU A 81 6.60 0.17 27.83
C GLU A 81 7.76 -0.69 27.33
N GLN A 82 7.52 -1.98 27.07
CA GLN A 82 8.53 -2.89 26.53
C GLN A 82 9.02 -2.44 25.14
N CYS A 83 8.10 -2.04 24.26
CA CYS A 83 8.44 -1.52 22.93
C CYS A 83 9.21 -0.20 23.00
N GLN A 84 8.83 0.70 23.91
CA GLN A 84 9.53 1.95 24.13
C GLN A 84 10.96 1.71 24.67
N MET A 85 11.13 0.77 25.59
CA MET A 85 12.44 0.43 26.16
C MET A 85 13.36 -0.24 25.13
N LYS A 86 12.82 -1.16 24.32
CA LYS A 86 13.61 -1.98 23.38
C LYS A 86 13.93 -1.25 22.08
N TYR A 87 12.97 -0.46 21.57
CA TYR A 87 13.02 0.10 20.22
C TYR A 87 12.82 1.62 20.18
N GLY A 88 12.46 2.26 21.30
CA GLY A 88 12.22 3.71 21.34
C GLY A 88 10.95 4.15 20.62
N VAL A 89 10.03 3.22 20.32
CA VAL A 89 8.79 3.47 19.60
C VAL A 89 7.58 3.18 20.46
N LEU A 90 6.51 3.93 20.23
CA LEU A 90 5.19 3.67 20.80
C LEU A 90 4.33 2.93 19.77
N PRO A 91 3.73 1.78 20.14
CA PRO A 91 2.85 1.05 19.25
C PRO A 91 1.62 1.85 18.83
N ARG A 92 1.13 1.65 17.59
CA ARG A 92 -0.08 2.29 17.06
C ARG A 92 -1.18 1.22 16.83
N PRO A 93 -1.96 0.85 17.85
CA PRO A 93 -2.86 -0.31 17.78
C PRO A 93 -3.99 -0.16 16.76
N HIS A 94 -4.43 1.07 16.47
CA HIS A 94 -5.52 1.34 15.53
C HIS A 94 -5.09 1.66 14.11
N TRP A 95 -3.78 1.70 13.82
CA TRP A 95 -3.28 2.06 12.50
C TRP A 95 -3.78 1.09 11.42
N ILE A 96 -3.60 -0.21 11.62
CA ILE A 96 -4.02 -1.24 10.66
C ILE A 96 -5.53 -1.22 10.43
N THR A 97 -6.32 -1.10 11.50
CA THR A 97 -7.79 -1.02 11.39
C THR A 97 -8.27 0.25 10.71
N THR A 98 -7.50 1.34 10.77
CA THR A 98 -7.82 2.62 10.12
C THR A 98 -7.48 2.59 8.63
N GLU A 99 -6.29 2.09 8.28
CA GLU A 99 -5.79 2.08 6.89
C GLU A 99 -6.42 0.98 6.03
N PHE A 100 -6.49 -0.24 6.56
CA PHE A 100 -6.93 -1.42 5.80
C PHE A 100 -8.36 -1.85 6.11
N GLY A 101 -8.99 -1.23 7.12
CA GLY A 101 -10.32 -1.59 7.58
C GLY A 101 -10.37 -2.91 8.36
N GLY A 102 -11.58 -3.31 8.74
CA GLY A 102 -11.84 -4.55 9.48
C GLY A 102 -13.08 -4.43 10.36
N GLN A 103 -14.10 -5.25 10.10
CA GLN A 103 -15.21 -5.46 11.04
C GLN A 103 -14.85 -6.66 11.92
N ASP A 104 -14.73 -6.38 13.22
CA ASP A 104 -14.36 -7.33 14.28
C ASP A 104 -12.95 -7.96 14.15
N PRO A 105 -11.91 -7.24 14.64
CA PRO A 105 -10.53 -7.76 14.69
C PRO A 105 -10.34 -9.00 15.59
N TRP A 106 -11.34 -9.38 16.40
CA TRP A 106 -11.13 -10.16 17.61
C TRP A 106 -11.82 -11.52 17.61
N SER A 107 -12.82 -11.72 16.75
CA SER A 107 -13.61 -12.94 16.85
C SER A 107 -12.84 -14.19 16.43
N ARG A 108 -12.05 -14.18 15.33
CA ARG A 108 -11.39 -15.41 14.80
C ARG A 108 -10.11 -15.21 13.94
N GLY A 109 -9.51 -14.02 13.91
CA GLY A 109 -8.21 -13.81 13.23
C GLY A 109 -8.20 -13.96 11.69
N GLY A 110 -9.36 -13.90 11.04
CA GLY A 110 -9.47 -14.00 9.57
C GLY A 110 -10.90 -13.82 9.06
N VAL A 111 -11.07 -13.76 7.74
CA VAL A 111 -12.38 -13.61 7.07
C VAL A 111 -12.98 -14.99 6.80
N LEU A 112 -14.11 -15.30 7.43
CA LEU A 112 -14.75 -16.63 7.37
C LEU A 112 -16.00 -16.69 6.48
N LYS A 113 -16.39 -15.56 5.88
CA LYS A 113 -17.58 -15.44 5.03
C LYS A 113 -17.29 -14.48 3.88
N ASN A 114 -17.93 -14.72 2.75
CA ASN A 114 -17.85 -13.81 1.61
C ASN A 114 -18.33 -12.41 2.03
N ILE A 115 -17.54 -11.40 1.71
CA ILE A 115 -17.85 -9.99 2.00
C ILE A 115 -18.63 -9.38 0.84
N SER A 116 -18.33 -9.81 -0.39
CA SER A 116 -19.01 -9.38 -1.61
C SER A 116 -18.98 -10.49 -2.67
N ALA A 117 -19.53 -10.23 -3.85
CA ALA A 117 -19.41 -11.13 -5.00
C ALA A 117 -17.96 -11.30 -5.48
N SER A 118 -17.09 -10.32 -5.23
CA SER A 118 -15.67 -10.35 -5.61
C SER A 118 -14.72 -10.71 -4.47
N ILE A 119 -15.14 -10.57 -3.20
CA ILE A 119 -14.34 -10.91 -2.03
C ILE A 119 -14.93 -12.17 -1.40
N ILE A 120 -14.38 -13.31 -1.80
CA ILE A 120 -14.84 -14.66 -1.43
C ILE A 120 -13.92 -15.26 -0.36
N ALA A 121 -14.50 -15.83 0.69
CA ALA A 121 -13.77 -16.52 1.75
C ALA A 121 -13.70 -18.03 1.47
N ILE A 122 -12.48 -18.54 1.27
CA ILE A 122 -12.24 -19.99 1.12
C ILE A 122 -11.93 -20.56 2.51
N VAL A 123 -12.92 -21.22 3.11
CA VAL A 123 -12.79 -21.84 4.44
C VAL A 123 -12.70 -23.35 4.28
N THR A 124 -11.54 -23.92 4.58
CA THR A 124 -11.36 -25.37 4.56
C THR A 124 -11.78 -25.98 5.89
N GLU A 125 -12.59 -27.04 5.85
CA GLU A 125 -13.07 -27.74 7.05
C GLU A 125 -11.95 -28.33 7.93
N LYS A 126 -10.75 -28.53 7.36
CA LYS A 126 -9.60 -29.15 8.05
C LYS A 126 -8.66 -28.17 8.77
N GLY A 127 -9.01 -26.88 8.89
CA GLY A 127 -8.34 -25.94 9.80
C GLY A 127 -6.82 -25.80 9.58
N LEU A 128 -6.37 -25.85 8.32
CA LEU A 128 -4.95 -25.73 7.99
C LEU A 128 -4.57 -24.26 7.86
N ALA A 129 -3.52 -23.85 8.58
CA ALA A 129 -2.89 -22.55 8.43
C ALA A 129 -2.33 -22.42 7.00
N ASN A 130 -2.79 -21.41 6.27
CA ASN A 130 -2.32 -20.97 4.95
C ASN A 130 -1.78 -22.10 4.04
N LEU A 131 -2.65 -22.70 3.24
CA LEU A 131 -2.32 -23.78 2.30
C LEU A 131 -1.41 -23.34 1.12
N SER A 132 -0.91 -22.10 1.10
CA SER A 132 0.21 -21.72 0.23
C SER A 132 1.54 -22.38 0.62
N VAL A 133 1.60 -23.05 1.78
CA VAL A 133 2.68 -24.00 2.09
C VAL A 133 2.58 -25.14 1.09
N THR A 134 3.60 -25.26 0.24
CA THR A 134 3.71 -26.11 -0.96
C THR A 134 3.47 -27.62 -0.77
N ASP A 135 3.15 -28.07 0.44
CA ASP A 135 2.95 -29.49 0.76
C ASP A 135 1.70 -29.78 1.63
N CYS A 136 0.89 -28.77 1.91
CA CYS A 136 -0.29 -28.93 2.73
C CYS A 136 -1.45 -29.47 1.89
N GLY A 137 -1.90 -30.69 2.17
CA GLY A 137 -2.96 -31.36 1.39
C GLY A 137 -2.47 -32.23 0.22
N SER A 138 -1.15 -32.32 -0.04
CA SER A 138 -0.57 -33.20 -1.07
C SER A 138 -1.00 -34.67 -0.94
N ASN A 139 -1.30 -35.11 0.28
CA ASN A 139 -1.70 -36.48 0.59
C ASN A 139 -3.23 -36.72 0.50
N ASP A 140 -4.02 -35.67 0.23
CA ASP A 140 -5.48 -35.73 0.10
C ASP A 140 -5.88 -35.18 -1.30
N PRO A 141 -6.01 -36.06 -2.31
CA PRO A 141 -6.19 -35.63 -3.70
C PRO A 141 -7.50 -34.87 -3.91
N ASP A 142 -8.56 -35.19 -3.16
CA ASP A 142 -9.86 -34.54 -3.28
C ASP A 142 -9.81 -33.10 -2.74
N LEU A 143 -9.16 -32.90 -1.60
CA LEU A 143 -8.96 -31.56 -1.02
C LEU A 143 -8.11 -30.68 -1.95
N LYS A 144 -7.05 -31.24 -2.52
CA LYS A 144 -6.17 -30.52 -3.45
C LYS A 144 -6.93 -30.10 -4.71
N GLN A 145 -7.70 -31.00 -5.31
CA GLN A 145 -8.42 -30.73 -6.55
C GLN A 145 -9.50 -29.65 -6.37
N GLU A 146 -10.28 -29.70 -5.28
CA GLU A 146 -11.33 -28.71 -5.04
C GLU A 146 -10.76 -27.31 -4.78
N MET A 147 -9.64 -27.23 -4.05
CA MET A 147 -8.97 -25.96 -3.77
C MET A 147 -8.32 -25.34 -5.01
N GLU A 148 -7.62 -26.14 -5.82
CA GLU A 148 -7.01 -25.67 -7.07
C GLU A 148 -8.07 -25.15 -8.04
N LYS A 149 -9.22 -25.81 -8.11
CA LYS A 149 -10.33 -25.40 -8.98
C LYS A 149 -10.87 -24.01 -8.60
N GLN A 150 -11.17 -23.78 -7.33
CA GLN A 150 -11.69 -22.48 -6.87
C GLN A 150 -10.70 -21.35 -7.14
N PHE A 151 -9.41 -21.60 -6.95
CA PHE A 151 -8.36 -20.60 -7.21
C PHE A 151 -8.21 -20.28 -8.70
N VAL A 152 -8.21 -21.30 -9.56
CA VAL A 152 -8.12 -21.12 -11.02
C VAL A 152 -9.33 -20.38 -11.58
N ASP A 153 -10.54 -20.70 -11.09
CA ASP A 153 -11.77 -20.01 -11.50
C ASP A 153 -11.71 -18.52 -11.14
N LEU A 154 -11.31 -18.20 -9.89
CA LEU A 154 -11.15 -16.81 -9.43
C LEU A 154 -10.09 -16.04 -10.23
N LEU A 155 -8.92 -16.63 -10.46
CA LEU A 155 -7.87 -15.99 -11.27
C LEU A 155 -8.31 -15.78 -12.72
N THR A 156 -9.09 -16.71 -13.28
CA THR A 156 -9.62 -16.58 -14.63
C THR A 156 -10.64 -15.44 -14.73
N GLU A 157 -11.50 -15.29 -13.72
CA GLU A 157 -12.44 -14.16 -13.65
C GLU A 157 -11.72 -12.82 -13.51
N GLU A 158 -10.72 -12.73 -12.62
CA GLU A 158 -9.92 -11.51 -12.43
C GLU A 158 -9.17 -11.13 -13.72
N LEU A 159 -8.58 -12.11 -14.41
CA LEU A 159 -7.89 -11.87 -15.68
C LEU A 159 -8.84 -11.31 -16.75
N LYS A 160 -10.05 -11.88 -16.87
CA LYS A 160 -11.07 -11.38 -17.80
C LYS A 160 -11.55 -9.97 -17.45
N LEU A 161 -11.71 -9.67 -16.16
CA LEU A 161 -12.05 -8.32 -15.71
C LEU A 161 -10.95 -7.33 -16.07
N GLN A 162 -9.69 -7.68 -15.81
CA GLN A 162 -8.54 -6.84 -16.12
C GLN A 162 -8.42 -6.57 -17.63
N GLU A 163 -8.67 -7.57 -18.48
CA GLU A 163 -8.76 -7.41 -19.94
C GLU A 163 -9.86 -6.42 -20.33
N ALA A 164 -11.08 -6.57 -19.80
CA ALA A 164 -12.21 -5.70 -20.10
C ALA A 164 -11.96 -4.25 -19.68
N VAL A 165 -11.45 -4.03 -18.45
CA VAL A 165 -11.12 -2.70 -17.91
C VAL A 165 -10.01 -2.06 -18.75
N SER A 166 -8.98 -2.81 -19.15
CA SER A 166 -7.90 -2.28 -19.99
C SER A 166 -8.40 -1.83 -21.36
N ALA A 167 -9.31 -2.60 -21.98
CA ALA A 167 -9.90 -2.27 -23.27
C ALA A 167 -10.81 -1.03 -23.19
N GLU A 168 -11.59 -0.90 -22.13
CA GLU A 168 -12.41 0.29 -21.89
C GLU A 168 -11.54 1.53 -21.65
N HIS A 169 -10.51 1.41 -20.81
CA HIS A 169 -9.60 2.52 -20.52
C HIS A 169 -8.87 3.01 -21.78
N ALA A 170 -8.41 2.10 -22.64
CA ALA A 170 -7.82 2.45 -23.93
C ALA A 170 -8.81 3.18 -24.87
N ARG A 171 -10.08 2.76 -24.89
CA ARG A 171 -11.13 3.44 -25.65
C ARG A 171 -11.38 4.85 -25.11
N HIS A 172 -11.54 4.99 -23.80
CA HIS A 172 -11.75 6.29 -23.15
C HIS A 172 -10.57 7.23 -23.42
N MET A 173 -9.33 6.74 -23.27
CA MET A 173 -8.11 7.51 -23.54
C MET A 173 -8.06 8.02 -24.98
N ASN A 174 -8.39 7.19 -25.97
CA ASN A 174 -8.42 7.61 -27.38
C ASN A 174 -9.47 8.70 -27.64
N ILE A 175 -10.63 8.64 -26.97
CA ILE A 175 -11.67 9.67 -27.07
C ILE A 175 -11.18 10.98 -26.46
N THR A 176 -10.71 10.95 -25.21
CA THR A 176 -10.19 12.13 -24.50
C THR A 176 -9.02 12.77 -25.25
N PHE A 177 -8.09 11.95 -25.77
CA PHE A 177 -6.97 12.44 -26.57
C PHE A 177 -7.45 13.11 -27.87
N GLY A 178 -8.44 12.53 -28.54
CA GLY A 178 -9.06 13.13 -29.72
C GLY A 178 -9.68 14.49 -29.44
N GLU A 179 -10.37 14.65 -28.31
CA GLU A 179 -10.95 15.91 -27.87
C GLU A 179 -9.88 16.95 -27.51
N ALA A 180 -8.88 16.56 -26.71
CA ALA A 180 -7.76 17.42 -26.35
C ALA A 180 -7.03 17.94 -27.60
N LYS A 181 -6.82 17.08 -28.60
CA LYS A 181 -6.20 17.47 -29.88
C LYS A 181 -7.05 18.48 -30.65
N ARG A 182 -8.37 18.32 -30.67
CA ARG A 182 -9.29 19.28 -31.31
C ARG A 182 -9.21 20.65 -30.63
N VAL A 183 -9.27 20.66 -29.30
CA VAL A 183 -9.19 21.89 -28.50
C VAL A 183 -7.84 22.58 -28.70
N ALA A 184 -6.73 21.84 -28.64
CA ALA A 184 -5.39 22.38 -28.90
C ALA A 184 -5.28 23.00 -30.31
N SER A 185 -5.84 22.32 -31.33
CA SER A 185 -5.86 22.84 -32.70
C SER A 185 -6.67 24.13 -32.81
N GLN A 186 -7.78 24.26 -32.06
CA GLN A 186 -8.57 25.48 -32.01
C GLN A 186 -7.81 26.62 -31.33
N TYR A 187 -7.19 26.37 -30.18
CA TYR A 187 -6.35 27.37 -29.50
C TYR A 187 -5.20 27.85 -30.38
N GLN A 188 -4.56 26.95 -31.12
CA GLN A 188 -3.48 27.31 -32.03
C GLN A 188 -3.96 28.28 -33.12
N ARG A 189 -5.14 28.04 -33.71
CA ARG A 189 -5.71 28.97 -34.71
C ARG A 189 -6.06 30.33 -34.12
N GLU A 190 -6.60 30.37 -32.90
CA GLU A 190 -6.89 31.65 -32.23
C GLU A 190 -5.60 32.40 -31.85
N ALA A 191 -4.55 31.68 -31.44
CA ALA A 191 -3.25 32.26 -31.17
C ALA A 191 -2.63 32.88 -32.43
N GLU A 192 -2.70 32.19 -33.59
CA GLU A 192 -2.23 32.72 -34.87
C GLU A 192 -2.95 34.02 -35.26
N LYS A 193 -4.27 34.12 -35.03
CA LYS A 193 -5.02 35.37 -35.26
C LYS A 193 -4.54 36.50 -34.35
N CYS A 194 -4.30 36.20 -33.07
CA CYS A 194 -3.80 37.17 -32.10
C CYS A 194 -2.42 37.69 -32.53
N ILE A 195 -1.51 36.78 -32.90
CA ILE A 195 -0.16 37.12 -33.37
C ILE A 195 -0.22 38.07 -34.57
N ALA A 196 -1.03 37.75 -35.59
CA ALA A 196 -1.17 38.59 -36.77
C ALA A 196 -1.71 40.00 -36.44
N ALA A 197 -2.67 40.09 -35.51
CA ALA A 197 -3.20 41.36 -35.04
C ALA A 197 -2.14 42.18 -34.27
N THR A 198 -1.35 41.52 -33.42
CA THR A 198 -0.26 42.16 -32.67
C THR A 198 0.82 42.68 -33.61
N GLU A 199 1.26 41.90 -34.59
CA GLU A 199 2.24 42.34 -35.59
C GLU A 199 1.76 43.59 -36.36
N THR A 200 0.47 43.65 -36.69
CA THR A 200 -0.13 44.82 -37.35
C THR A 200 -0.12 46.05 -36.44
N CYS A 201 -0.47 45.88 -35.16
CA CYS A 201 -0.48 46.96 -34.17
C CYS A 201 0.94 47.49 -33.90
N GLU A 202 1.91 46.59 -33.73
CA GLU A 202 3.32 46.94 -33.53
C GLU A 202 3.89 47.67 -34.75
N GLY A 203 3.60 47.21 -35.96
CA GLY A 203 4.02 47.91 -37.18
C GLY A 203 3.45 49.34 -37.28
N ALA A 204 2.19 49.55 -36.88
CA ALA A 204 1.59 50.89 -36.82
C ALA A 204 2.22 51.76 -35.73
N ARG A 205 2.53 51.19 -34.56
CA ARG A 205 3.23 51.88 -33.46
C ARG A 205 4.61 52.36 -33.91
N GLU A 206 5.40 51.51 -34.55
CA GLU A 206 6.74 51.87 -35.06
C GLU A 206 6.69 53.00 -36.10
N GLN A 207 5.70 53.00 -36.98
CA GLN A 207 5.49 54.08 -37.94
C GLN A 207 5.14 55.40 -37.25
N ALA A 208 4.22 55.38 -36.28
CA ALA A 208 3.84 56.56 -35.52
C ALA A 208 5.02 57.14 -34.73
N GLU A 209 5.83 56.29 -34.08
CA GLU A 209 7.06 56.71 -33.39
C GLU A 209 8.06 57.36 -34.35
N ALA A 210 8.23 56.80 -35.56
CA ALA A 210 9.10 57.37 -36.58
C ALA A 210 8.63 58.76 -37.07
N PHE A 211 7.31 58.97 -37.22
CA PHE A 211 6.74 60.27 -37.55
C PHE A 211 6.93 61.28 -36.41
N LEU A 212 6.62 60.89 -35.17
CA LEU A 212 6.81 61.74 -33.99
C LEU A 212 8.27 62.17 -33.81
N ILE A 213 9.23 61.29 -34.06
CA ILE A 213 10.66 61.63 -34.02
C ILE A 213 11.01 62.70 -35.07
N LYS A 214 10.45 62.61 -36.28
CA LYS A 214 10.67 63.62 -37.34
C LYS A 214 10.06 64.96 -36.97
N GLU A 215 8.83 64.98 -36.47
CA GLU A 215 8.16 66.19 -36.00
C GLU A 215 8.93 66.83 -34.85
N ARG A 216 9.35 66.04 -33.85
CA ARG A 216 10.12 66.56 -32.71
C ARG A 216 11.41 67.22 -33.17
N LYS A 217 12.14 66.64 -34.13
CA LYS A 217 13.35 67.27 -34.71
C LYS A 217 13.04 68.61 -35.39
N LEU A 218 11.96 68.68 -36.16
CA LEU A 218 11.50 69.94 -36.78
C LEU A 218 11.14 70.97 -35.71
N THR A 219 10.34 70.59 -34.71
CA THR A 219 9.93 71.47 -33.62
C THR A 219 11.14 72.00 -32.85
N THR A 220 12.12 71.15 -32.53
CA THR A 220 13.37 71.58 -31.88
C THR A 220 14.15 72.58 -32.74
N LEU A 221 14.21 72.38 -34.07
CA LEU A 221 14.84 73.35 -34.98
C LEU A 221 14.11 74.70 -34.98
N TRP A 222 12.78 74.70 -35.00
CA TRP A 222 11.96 75.91 -34.92
C TRP A 222 12.15 76.63 -33.59
N GLU A 223 12.18 75.89 -32.48
CA GLU A 223 12.41 76.42 -31.14
C GLU A 223 13.80 77.07 -31.02
N GLN A 224 14.85 76.42 -31.52
CA GLN A 224 16.20 76.99 -31.55
C GLN A 224 16.26 78.31 -32.35
N ARG A 225 15.59 78.37 -33.50
CA ARG A 225 15.50 79.61 -34.30
C ARG A 225 14.73 80.70 -33.57
N ALA A 226 13.63 80.36 -32.91
CA ALA A 226 12.85 81.32 -32.13
C ALA A 226 13.69 81.91 -30.97
N ARG A 227 14.44 81.07 -30.25
CA ARG A 227 15.36 81.50 -29.18
C ARG A 227 16.46 82.43 -29.71
N GLN A 228 17.01 82.17 -30.90
CA GLN A 228 17.99 83.08 -31.53
C GLN A 228 17.40 84.46 -31.84
N MET A 229 16.09 84.56 -32.04
CA MET A 229 15.38 85.82 -32.29
C MET A 229 14.86 86.49 -31.00
N GLY A 230 15.30 86.04 -29.82
CA GLY A 230 14.99 86.67 -28.53
C GLY A 230 13.71 86.16 -27.86
N TRP A 231 13.17 85.02 -28.28
CA TRP A 231 12.06 84.37 -27.58
C TRP A 231 12.58 83.56 -26.38
N GLU A 232 12.18 83.93 -25.15
CA GLU A 232 12.66 83.30 -23.90
C GLU A 232 11.81 82.11 -23.44
N GLY A 233 10.76 81.74 -24.19
CA GLY A 233 9.82 80.69 -23.79
C GLY A 233 8.80 81.19 -22.75
N GLU A 234 7.81 80.34 -22.45
CA GLU A 234 7.05 80.41 -21.18
C GLU A 234 7.68 79.45 -20.17
#